data_AF-A0A2A6E8C9-F1
#
_entry.id   AF-A0A2A6E8C9-F1
#
_cell.length_a   1.000
_cell.length_b   1.000
_cell.length_c   1.000
_cell.angle_alpha   90.00
_cell.angle_beta   90.00
_cell.angle_gamma   90.00
#
_symmetry.space_group_name_H-M   'P 1'
#
loop_
_entity.id
_entity.type
_entity.pdbx_description
1 polymer ?
#
loop_
_entity_poly.entity_id
_entity_poly.type
_entity_poly.pdbx_seq_one_letter_code
_entity_poly.pdbx_strand_id
1 'polypeptide(L)' 'MKRVIAYIKDSYNELVHKVSWPTKAELSNSAVVVMFASLIIAVLIGAIDFGFEAVMKFIYSL' A
#
# COMPACT_ATOMS: atom_id res chain seq x y z
N MET A 1 -30.61 -14.90 9.44
CA MET A 1 -30.00 -15.08 8.11
C MET A 1 -30.52 -14.10 7.04
N LYS A 2 -31.83 -13.97 6.80
CA LYS A 2 -32.36 -13.04 5.77
C LYS A 2 -31.98 -11.55 5.99
N ARG A 3 -31.89 -11.10 7.25
CA ARG A 3 -31.49 -9.71 7.57
C ARG A 3 -30.04 -9.39 7.20
N VAL A 4 -29.10 -10.27 7.50
CA VAL A 4 -27.67 -10.05 7.20
C VAL A 4 -27.42 -9.98 5.69
N ILE A 5 -28.09 -10.84 4.93
CA ILE A 5 -28.00 -10.85 3.45
C ILE A 5 -28.55 -9.55 2.87
N ALA A 6 -29.67 -9.05 3.39
CA ALA A 6 -30.23 -7.76 2.98
C ALA A 6 -29.30 -6.59 3.33
N TYR A 7 -28.74 -6.57 4.55
CA TYR A 7 -27.77 -5.56 4.97
C TYR A 7 -26.53 -5.51 4.08
N ILE A 8 -25.92 -6.64 3.74
CA ILE A 8 -24.76 -6.68 2.85
C ILE A 8 -25.13 -6.16 1.45
N LYS A 9 -26.35 -6.46 0.98
CA LYS A 9 -26.84 -6.03 -0.33
C LYS A 9 -27.11 -4.52 -0.39
N ASP A 10 -27.68 -3.97 0.67
CA ASP A 10 -27.91 -2.52 0.81
C ASP A 10 -26.57 -1.77 0.97
N SER A 11 -25.64 -2.30 1.77
CA SER A 11 -24.29 -1.75 1.89
C SER A 11 -23.52 -1.78 0.57
N TYR A 12 -23.66 -2.83 -0.24
CA TYR A 12 -23.06 -2.88 -1.58
C TYR A 12 -23.68 -1.83 -2.50
N ASN A 13 -25.00 -1.70 -2.50
CA ASN A 13 -25.68 -0.69 -3.31
C ASN A 13 -25.28 0.74 -2.89
N GLU A 14 -25.14 1.01 -1.59
CA GLU A 14 -24.72 2.30 -1.06
C GLU A 14 -23.25 2.60 -1.41
N LEU A 15 -22.37 1.62 -1.19
CA LEU A 15 -20.94 1.75 -1.45
C LEU A 15 -20.61 1.87 -2.95
N VAL A 16 -21.42 1.33 -3.84
CA VAL A 16 -21.18 1.38 -5.29
C VAL A 16 -21.89 2.55 -5.96
N HIS A 17 -23.10 2.90 -5.53
CA HIS A 17 -23.92 3.91 -6.22
C HIS A 17 -23.96 5.27 -5.53
N LYS A 18 -23.59 5.37 -4.26
CA LYS A 18 -23.70 6.60 -3.48
C LYS A 18 -22.36 7.20 -3.05
N VAL A 19 -21.27 6.57 -3.46
CA VAL A 19 -19.91 7.03 -3.18
C VAL A 19 -19.20 7.26 -4.49
N SER A 20 -18.47 8.37 -4.56
CA SER A 20 -17.66 8.74 -5.70
C SER A 20 -16.44 7.82 -5.81
N TRP A 21 -16.63 6.62 -6.34
CA TRP A 21 -15.51 5.80 -6.77
C TRP A 21 -14.77 6.55 -7.89
N PRO A 22 -13.44 6.70 -7.77
CA PRO A 22 -12.63 7.21 -8.86
C PRO A 22 -12.82 6.32 -10.08
N THR A 23 -12.70 6.89 -11.27
CA THR A 23 -12.70 6.08 -12.48
C THR A 23 -11.54 5.09 -12.45
N LYS A 24 -11.69 3.92 -13.08
CA LYS A 24 -10.64 2.87 -13.09
C LYS A 24 -9.27 3.42 -13.53
N ALA A 25 -9.26 4.43 -14.40
CA ALA A 25 -8.05 5.11 -14.86
C ALA A 25 -7.39 5.94 -13.75
N GLU A 26 -8.14 6.70 -12.95
CA GLU A 26 -7.61 7.50 -11.84
C GLU A 26 -7.12 6.62 -10.68
N LEU A 27 -7.83 5.50 -10.43
CA LEU A 27 -7.43 4.51 -9.44
C LEU A 27 -6.09 3.88 -9.81
N SER A 28 -5.92 3.52 -11.08
CA SER A 28 -4.65 2.98 -11.58
C SER A 28 -3.54 4.02 -11.55
N ASN A 29 -3.83 5.29 -11.88
CA ASN A 29 -2.83 6.36 -11.83
C ASN A 29 -2.33 6.57 -10.39
N SER A 30 -3.25 6.60 -9.41
CA SER A 30 -2.91 6.73 -7.99
C SER A 30 -2.13 5.51 -7.48
N ALA A 31 -2.51 4.30 -7.91
CA ALA A 31 -1.81 3.07 -7.55
C ALA A 31 -0.37 3.03 -8.11
N VAL A 32 -0.16 3.51 -9.34
CA VAL A 32 1.17 3.58 -9.96
C VAL A 32 2.07 4.56 -9.20
N VAL A 33 1.56 5.72 -8.80
CA VAL A 33 2.31 6.69 -7.99
C VAL A 33 2.74 6.08 -6.65
N VAL A 34 1.82 5.40 -5.95
CA VAL A 34 2.12 4.73 -4.69
C VAL A 34 3.14 3.60 -4.86
N MET A 35 3.05 2.84 -5.96
CA MET A 35 4.02 1.78 -6.28
C MET A 35 5.44 2.33 -6.47
N PHE A 36 5.60 3.47 -7.14
CA PHE A 36 6.90 4.11 -7.27
C PHE A 36 7.41 4.68 -5.94
N ALA A 37 6.52 5.28 -5.14
CA ALA A 37 6.86 5.79 -3.82
C ALA A 37 7.35 4.67 -2.89
N SER A 38 6.69 3.51 -2.89
CA SER A 38 7.10 2.36 -2.07
C SER A 38 8.44 1.78 -2.53
N LEU A 39 8.71 1.77 -3.84
CA LEU A 39 9.98 1.30 -4.39
C LEU A 39 11.16 2.18 -3.96
N ILE A 40 10.98 3.51 -3.93
CA ILE A 40 12.00 4.45 -3.44
C ILE A 40 12.28 4.22 -1.95
N ILE A 41 11.22 4.05 -1.14
CA ILE A 41 11.36 3.77 0.29
C ILE A 41 12.09 2.44 0.51
N ALA A 42 11.79 1.40 -0.28
CA ALA A 42 12.45 0.11 -0.18
C ALA A 42 13.97 0.22 -0.46
N VAL A 43 14.37 1.00 -1.47
CA VAL A 43 15.78 1.24 -1.78
C VAL A 43 16.49 1.98 -0.64
N LEU A 44 15.84 3.00 -0.06
CA LEU A 44 16.40 3.76 1.07
C LEU A 44 16.63 2.88 2.30
N ILE A 45 15.63 2.08 2.69
CA ILE A 45 15.76 1.16 3.82
C ILE A 45 16.87 0.15 3.55
N GLY A 46 16.90 -0.44 2.34
CA GLY A 46 17.97 -1.36 1.96
C GLY A 46 19.36 -0.74 2.04
N ALA A 47 19.53 0.51 1.60
CA ALA A 47 20.82 1.21 1.69
C ALA A 47 21.26 1.44 3.14
N ILE A 48 20.31 1.78 4.03
CA ILE A 48 20.57 1.94 5.46
C ILE A 48 20.97 0.60 6.08
N ASP A 49 20.22 -0.46 5.79
CA ASP A 49 20.48 -1.80 6.33
C ASP A 49 21.87 -2.32 5.91
N PHE A 50 22.22 -2.22 4.62
CA PHE A 50 23.55 -2.60 4.14
C PHE A 50 24.66 -1.71 4.69
N GLY A 51 24.42 -0.40 4.82
CA GLY A 51 25.36 0.54 5.39
C GLY A 51 25.67 0.21 6.85
N PHE A 52 24.64 -0.02 7.66
CA PHE A 52 24.80 -0.41 9.06
C PHE A 52 25.46 -1.78 9.21
N GLU A 53 25.10 -2.76 8.37
CA GLU A 53 25.74 -4.08 8.38
C GLU A 53 27.25 -3.97 8.10
N ALA A 54 27.64 -3.17 7.10
CA ALA A 54 29.03 -2.96 6.75
C ALA A 54 29.82 -2.26 7.87
N VAL A 55 29.24 -1.23 8.48
CA VAL A 55 29.85 -0.50 9.61
C VAL A 55 30.01 -1.43 10.82
N MET A 56 28.97 -2.19 11.18
CA MET A 56 29.02 -3.12 12.31
C MET A 56 30.04 -4.24 12.09
N LYS A 57 30.12 -4.80 10.88
CA LYS A 57 31.16 -5.78 10.53
C LYS A 57 32.55 -5.20 10.64
N PHE A 58 32.76 -3.95 10.22
CA PHE A 58 34.05 -3.27 10.35
C PHE A 58 34.44 -3.07 11.82
N ILE A 59 33.51 -2.61 12.66
CA ILE A 59 33.76 -2.39 14.10
C ILE A 59 34.01 -3.71 14.84
N TYR A 60 33.23 -4.76 14.57
CA TYR A 60 33.44 -6.07 15.22
C TYR A 60 34.67 -6.82 14.70
N SER A 61 35.16 -6.47 13.51
CA SER A 61 36.38 -7.02 12.93
C SER A 61 37.66 -6.36 13.46
N LEU A 62 37.54 -5.24 14.19
CA LEU A 62 38.66 -4.51 14.81
C LEU A 62 38.91 -5.03 16.23
#